data_AF-A0A0D0SJI0-F1
#
_entry.id   AF-A0A0D0SJI0-F1
#
_cell.length_a   1.000
_cell.length_b   1.000
_cell.length_c   1.000
_cell.angle_alpha   90.00
_cell.angle_beta   90.00
_cell.angle_gamma   90.00
#
_symmetry.space_group_name_H-M   'P 1'
#
loop_
_entity.id
_entity.type
_entity.pdbx_description
1 polymer ?
#
loop_
_entity_poly.entity_id
_entity_poly.type
_entity_poly.pdbx_seq_one_letter_code
_entity_poly.pdbx_strand_id
1 'polypeptide(L)'
;MTNHIFRLLEEEGVPTHLVEELSDRETAVKKVEIVPLEVIVRNVSAGSFAKKLGIEEGRQLLCPTLEFSYKDDALGDPFINKYYALALGLATQEELDTIAKYAFKVNEVMIKYFDSIGIRLIDFKIEFGRTADGTIILADEVSPDTCRLWDKETNEKLDKDRFRRDLGNVEDAYEEVFKRLGIK
;
A
#
# COMPACT_ATOMS: atom_id res chain seq x y z
N MET A 1 -13.23 0.74 1.81
CA MET A 1 -11.98 0.79 2.60
C MET A 1 -11.06 1.96 2.22
N THR A 2 -10.70 2.13 0.95
CA THR A 2 -9.76 3.18 0.50
C THR A 2 -10.14 4.59 0.96
N ASN A 3 -11.36 5.05 0.69
CA ASN A 3 -11.82 6.38 1.10
C ASN A 3 -11.67 6.62 2.62
N HIS A 4 -11.98 5.60 3.42
CA HIS A 4 -11.85 5.66 4.88
C HIS A 4 -10.39 5.82 5.32
N ILE A 5 -9.49 5.00 4.77
CA ILE A 5 -8.06 5.09 5.08
C ILE A 5 -7.47 6.40 4.58
N PHE A 6 -7.86 6.89 3.40
CA PHE A 6 -7.40 8.17 2.88
C PHE A 6 -7.80 9.34 3.78
N ARG A 7 -9.03 9.38 4.30
CA ARG A 7 -9.43 10.42 5.28
C ARG A 7 -8.54 10.40 6.53
N LEU A 8 -8.25 9.21 7.08
CA LEU A 8 -7.34 9.06 8.22
C LEU A 8 -5.91 9.53 7.91
N LEU A 9 -5.43 9.26 6.70
CA LEU A 9 -4.10 9.68 6.25
C LEU A 9 -4.02 11.19 6.03
N GLU A 10 -5.08 11.83 5.53
CA GLU A 10 -5.15 13.28 5.36
C GLU A 10 -5.15 14.02 6.71
N GLU A 11 -5.85 13.50 7.72
CA GLU A 11 -5.81 14.01 9.09
C GLU A 11 -4.40 13.98 9.70
N GLU A 12 -3.59 13.00 9.27
CA GLU A 12 -2.20 12.82 9.70
C GLU A 12 -1.19 13.51 8.77
N GLY A 13 -1.66 14.33 7.82
CA GLY A 13 -0.83 15.18 6.97
C GLY A 13 -0.26 14.51 5.72
N VAL A 14 -0.79 13.36 5.30
CA VAL A 14 -0.46 12.74 4.00
C VAL A 14 -1.52 13.15 2.98
N PRO A 15 -1.20 14.01 1.99
CA PRO A 15 -2.17 14.46 1.00
C PRO A 15 -2.55 13.31 0.07
N THR A 16 -3.85 13.17 -0.21
CA THR A 16 -4.35 12.13 -1.13
C THR A 16 -5.09 12.72 -2.32
N HIS A 17 -5.34 11.89 -3.32
CA HIS A 17 -6.20 12.24 -4.44
C HIS A 17 -7.69 12.17 -4.09
N LEU A 18 -8.11 11.79 -2.88
CA LEU A 18 -9.52 11.73 -2.51
C LEU A 18 -10.16 13.12 -2.66
N VAL A 19 -11.36 13.17 -3.25
CA VAL A 19 -12.22 14.36 -3.27
C VAL A 19 -13.53 14.04 -2.58
N GLU A 20 -14.27 13.06 -3.10
CA GLU A 20 -15.61 12.74 -2.62
C GLU A 20 -15.96 11.28 -2.94
N GLU A 21 -16.72 10.65 -2.06
CA GLU A 21 -17.33 9.34 -2.28
C GLU A 21 -18.69 9.54 -2.96
N LEU A 22 -18.86 9.01 -4.17
CA LEU A 22 -20.06 9.23 -4.98
C LEU A 22 -21.09 8.12 -4.80
N SER A 23 -20.61 6.89 -4.61
CA SER A 23 -21.41 5.70 -4.34
C SER A 23 -20.55 4.62 -3.69
N ASP A 24 -21.15 3.48 -3.36
CA ASP A 24 -20.46 2.30 -2.81
C ASP A 24 -19.32 1.77 -3.71
N ARG A 25 -19.29 2.17 -4.99
CA ARG A 25 -18.31 1.69 -6.00
C ARG A 25 -17.61 2.80 -6.78
N GLU A 26 -17.92 4.06 -6.51
CA GLU A 26 -17.39 5.19 -7.27
C GLU A 26 -16.87 6.30 -6.35
N THR A 27 -15.67 6.77 -6.63
CA THR A 27 -15.00 7.84 -5.89
C THR A 27 -14.52 8.90 -6.88
N ALA A 28 -14.84 10.17 -6.61
CA ALA A 28 -14.23 11.29 -7.29
C ALA A 28 -12.83 11.54 -6.72
N VAL A 29 -11.84 11.67 -7.61
CA VAL A 29 -10.43 11.88 -7.23
C VAL A 29 -9.80 13.03 -8.00
N LYS A 30 -8.78 13.65 -7.41
CA LYS A 30 -7.91 14.61 -8.07
C LYS A 30 -7.18 13.91 -9.20
N LYS A 31 -7.25 14.48 -10.40
CA LYS A 31 -6.46 13.98 -11.53
C LYS A 31 -4.98 14.21 -11.26
N VAL A 32 -4.19 13.16 -11.42
CA VAL A 32 -2.73 13.18 -11.28
C VAL A 32 -2.08 12.48 -12.47
N GLU A 33 -0.83 12.82 -12.75
CA GLU A 33 0.07 12.00 -13.56
C GLU A 33 0.78 11.02 -12.65
N ILE A 34 0.52 9.72 -12.82
CA ILE A 34 1.12 8.68 -11.97
C ILE A 34 2.63 8.67 -12.15
N VAL A 35 3.36 8.72 -11.04
CA VAL A 35 4.78 8.39 -11.00
C VAL A 35 4.89 6.89 -11.28
N PRO A 36 5.63 6.42 -12.30
CA PRO A 36 5.59 5.03 -12.75
C PRO A 36 6.39 4.08 -11.81
N LEU A 37 6.05 4.13 -10.52
CA LEU A 37 6.66 3.40 -9.43
C LEU A 37 5.56 2.81 -8.55
N GLU A 38 5.58 1.50 -8.36
CA GLU A 38 4.91 0.91 -7.21
C GLU A 38 5.79 1.11 -5.98
N VAL A 39 5.23 1.70 -4.93
CA VAL A 39 5.96 2.01 -3.70
C VAL A 39 5.52 1.04 -2.62
N ILE A 40 6.45 0.18 -2.21
CA ILE A 40 6.14 -0.97 -1.35
C ILE A 40 6.85 -0.82 -0.02
N VAL A 41 6.09 -0.84 1.08
CA VAL A 41 6.64 -0.84 2.44
C VAL A 41 6.39 -2.19 3.09
N ARG A 42 7.40 -2.75 3.75
CA ARG A 42 7.31 -4.05 4.42
C ARG A 42 7.71 -3.97 5.87
N ASN A 43 6.87 -4.53 6.75
CA ASN A 43 7.12 -4.64 8.17
C ASN A 43 7.51 -6.08 8.56
N VAL A 44 7.00 -7.05 7.81
CA VAL A 44 7.19 -8.48 8.03
C VAL A 44 7.57 -9.12 6.69
N SER A 45 8.47 -10.11 6.74
CA SER A 45 8.84 -10.89 5.55
C SER A 45 7.62 -11.64 5.02
N ALA A 46 7.23 -11.39 3.76
CA ALA A 46 6.14 -12.07 3.08
C ALA A 46 6.29 -11.99 1.55
N GLY A 47 5.47 -12.75 0.83
CA GLY A 47 5.31 -12.61 -0.63
C GLY A 47 6.62 -12.63 -1.42
N SER A 48 6.77 -11.68 -2.34
CA SER A 48 7.96 -11.59 -3.20
C SER A 48 9.25 -11.30 -2.43
N PHE A 49 9.20 -10.62 -1.29
CA PHE A 49 10.37 -10.36 -0.46
C PHE A 49 10.94 -11.63 0.16
N ALA A 50 10.07 -12.44 0.79
CA ALA A 50 10.43 -13.72 1.39
C ALA A 50 11.10 -14.63 0.35
N LYS A 51 10.49 -14.74 -0.84
CA LYS A 51 11.02 -15.53 -1.96
C LYS A 51 12.34 -14.98 -2.50
N LYS A 52 12.43 -13.65 -2.73
CA LYS A 52 13.60 -12.98 -3.31
C LYS A 52 14.84 -13.11 -2.43
N LEU A 53 14.68 -13.02 -1.10
CA LEU A 53 15.80 -13.00 -0.15
C LEU A 53 16.01 -14.32 0.60
N GLY A 54 15.14 -15.32 0.40
CA GLY A 54 15.21 -16.59 1.12
C GLY A 54 14.94 -16.43 2.62
N ILE A 55 14.12 -15.46 3.00
CA ILE A 55 13.75 -15.18 4.39
C ILE A 55 12.39 -15.83 4.68
N GLU A 56 12.29 -16.52 5.81
CA GLU A 56 11.04 -17.14 6.24
C GLU A 56 9.87 -16.14 6.30
N GLU A 57 8.70 -16.55 5.78
CA GLU A 57 7.48 -15.75 5.84
C GLU A 57 7.03 -15.60 7.30
N GLY A 58 6.61 -14.39 7.68
CA GLY A 58 6.20 -14.08 9.06
C GLY A 58 7.33 -13.56 9.94
N ARG A 59 8.60 -13.57 9.48
CA ARG A 59 9.70 -12.96 10.22
C ARG A 59 9.52 -11.45 10.34
N GLN A 60 9.40 -10.96 11.57
CA GLN A 60 9.39 -9.53 11.88
C GLN A 60 10.72 -8.89 11.45
N LEU A 61 10.64 -7.80 10.67
CA LEU A 61 11.82 -7.02 10.30
C LEU A 61 12.20 -6.07 11.44
N LEU A 62 13.49 -5.76 11.55
CA LEU A 62 14.02 -4.87 12.58
C LEU A 62 13.58 -3.41 12.40
N CYS A 63 13.30 -3.04 11.15
CA CYS A 63 12.72 -1.77 10.75
C CYS A 63 11.97 -1.97 9.42
N PRO A 64 11.01 -1.09 9.08
CA PRO A 64 10.32 -1.18 7.80
C PRO A 64 11.28 -0.93 6.63
N THR A 65 11.11 -1.68 5.55
CA THR A 65 11.87 -1.48 4.31
C THR A 65 11.02 -0.76 3.26
N LEU A 66 11.64 0.08 2.42
CA LEU A 66 11.01 0.71 1.27
C LEU A 66 11.61 0.12 -0.02
N GLU A 67 10.74 -0.40 -0.88
CA GLU A 67 11.07 -0.96 -2.19
C GLU A 67 10.32 -0.22 -3.30
N PHE A 68 10.92 -0.19 -4.49
CA PHE A 68 10.26 0.31 -5.69
C PHE A 68 10.16 -0.83 -6.71
N SER A 69 9.03 -0.91 -7.41
CA SER A 69 8.93 -1.63 -8.68
C SER A 69 8.67 -0.63 -9.80
N TYR A 70 9.24 -0.87 -10.98
CA TYR A 70 8.92 -0.08 -12.16
C TYR A 70 7.56 -0.51 -12.67
N LYS A 71 6.58 0.39 -12.72
CA LYS A 71 5.20 0.06 -13.13
C LYS A 71 5.15 -0.16 -14.64
N ASP A 72 5.17 -1.43 -15.05
CA ASP A 72 5.16 -1.88 -16.44
C ASP A 72 4.65 -3.33 -16.49
N ASP A 73 3.36 -3.47 -16.78
CA ASP A 73 2.66 -4.77 -16.81
C ASP A 73 3.31 -5.75 -17.80
N ALA A 74 3.89 -5.25 -18.90
CA ALA A 74 4.53 -6.11 -19.91
C ALA A 74 5.84 -6.72 -19.40
N LEU A 75 6.49 -6.05 -18.44
CA LEU A 75 7.70 -6.53 -17.76
C LEU A 75 7.41 -7.25 -16.44
N GLY A 76 6.15 -7.25 -15.99
CA GLY A 76 5.75 -7.84 -14.72
C GLY A 76 6.30 -7.07 -13.52
N ASP A 77 6.31 -5.74 -13.62
CA ASP A 77 6.68 -4.80 -12.55
C ASP A 77 8.02 -5.11 -11.87
N PRO A 78 9.14 -5.02 -12.60
CA PRO A 78 10.44 -5.44 -12.07
C PRO A 78 10.86 -4.55 -10.89
N PHE A 79 11.43 -5.20 -9.86
CA PHE A 79 12.05 -4.50 -8.74
C PHE A 79 13.18 -3.60 -9.22
N ILE A 80 13.18 -2.35 -8.74
CA ILE A 80 14.24 -1.37 -8.98
C ILE A 80 14.62 -0.65 -7.68
N ASN A 81 15.80 -0.03 -7.68
CA ASN A 81 16.19 0.87 -6.59
C ASN A 81 16.08 2.33 -7.04
N LYS A 82 16.28 3.27 -6.11
CA LYS A 82 16.19 4.71 -6.41
C LYS A 82 17.12 5.19 -7.54
N TYR A 83 18.28 4.55 -7.71
CA TYR A 83 19.23 4.95 -8.76
C TYR A 83 18.73 4.61 -10.16
N TYR A 84 17.96 3.52 -10.30
CA TYR A 84 17.29 3.19 -11.55
C TYR A 84 16.20 4.22 -11.84
N ALA A 85 15.37 4.56 -10.83
CA ALA A 85 14.32 5.55 -10.98
C ALA A 85 14.87 6.91 -11.43
N LEU A 86 15.99 7.36 -10.84
CA LEU A 86 16.69 8.58 -11.24
C LEU A 86 17.29 8.47 -12.65
N ALA A 87 18.02 7.40 -12.94
CA ALA A 87 18.72 7.22 -14.22
C ALA A 87 17.76 7.10 -15.42
N LEU A 88 16.58 6.52 -15.19
CA LEU A 88 15.52 6.38 -16.19
C LEU A 88 14.59 7.60 -16.26
N GLY A 89 14.78 8.60 -15.39
CA GLY A 89 13.94 9.81 -15.36
C GLY A 89 12.51 9.56 -14.89
N LEU A 90 12.26 8.51 -14.10
CA LEU A 90 10.93 8.15 -13.59
C LEU A 90 10.46 9.12 -12.50
N ALA A 91 11.40 9.61 -11.69
CA ALA A 91 11.18 10.58 -10.63
C ALA A 91 12.45 11.38 -10.36
N THR A 92 12.29 12.61 -9.84
CA THR A 92 13.41 13.41 -9.34
C THR A 92 13.82 12.97 -7.93
N GLN A 93 15.00 13.41 -7.48
CA GLN A 93 15.45 13.13 -6.11
C GLN A 93 14.49 13.70 -5.06
N GLU A 94 13.97 14.91 -5.29
CA GLU A 94 13.01 15.58 -4.40
C GLU A 94 11.68 14.83 -4.32
N GLU A 95 11.20 14.31 -5.46
CA GLU A 95 10.00 13.48 -5.50
C GLU A 95 10.22 12.16 -4.75
N LEU A 96 11.35 11.48 -4.96
CA LEU A 96 11.68 10.23 -4.26
C LEU A 96 11.79 10.43 -2.74
N ASP A 97 12.38 11.53 -2.29
CA ASP A 97 12.46 11.86 -0.86
C ASP A 97 11.08 12.15 -0.27
N THR A 98 10.22 12.85 -1.01
CA THR A 98 8.83 13.11 -0.63
C THR A 98 7.99 11.83 -0.57
N ILE A 99 8.10 10.98 -1.59
CA ILE A 99 7.46 9.67 -1.66
C ILE A 99 7.90 8.80 -0.47
N ALA A 100 9.20 8.73 -0.18
CA ALA A 100 9.71 7.95 0.94
C ALA A 100 9.16 8.47 2.28
N LYS A 101 9.16 9.80 2.48
CA LYS A 101 8.58 10.43 3.67
C LYS A 101 7.11 10.06 3.84
N TYR A 102 6.30 10.20 2.80
CA TYR A 102 4.87 9.85 2.88
C TYR A 102 4.65 8.35 3.05
N ALA A 103 5.38 7.49 2.34
CA ALA A 103 5.25 6.04 2.47
C ALA A 103 5.52 5.55 3.91
N PHE A 104 6.54 6.09 4.57
CA PHE A 104 6.79 5.76 5.98
C PHE A 104 5.74 6.34 6.94
N LYS A 105 5.22 7.54 6.68
CA LYS A 105 4.11 8.11 7.47
C LYS A 105 2.82 7.29 7.30
N VAL A 106 2.50 6.89 6.08
CA VAL A 106 1.39 5.96 5.77
C VAL A 106 1.55 4.67 6.56
N ASN A 107 2.75 4.09 6.56
CA ASN A 107 3.04 2.88 7.33
C ASN A 107 2.80 3.05 8.82
N GLU A 108 3.30 4.14 9.42
CA GLU A 108 3.10 4.44 10.85
C GLU A 108 1.61 4.51 11.21
N VAL A 109 0.83 5.27 10.43
CA VAL A 109 -0.60 5.46 10.66
C VAL A 109 -1.36 4.15 10.48
N MET A 110 -1.10 3.41 9.39
CA MET A 110 -1.79 2.17 9.10
C MET A 110 -1.43 1.05 10.09
N ILE A 111 -0.18 0.92 10.54
CA ILE A 111 0.19 -0.04 11.59
C ILE A 111 -0.64 0.22 12.84
N LYS A 112 -0.64 1.47 13.32
CA LYS A 112 -1.38 1.84 14.54
C LYS A 112 -2.88 1.58 14.37
N TYR A 113 -3.44 1.94 13.22
CA TYR A 113 -4.86 1.78 12.95
C TYR A 113 -5.26 0.31 12.88
N PHE A 114 -4.59 -0.51 12.06
CA PHE A 114 -4.90 -1.94 11.94
C PHE A 114 -4.67 -2.70 13.25
N ASP A 115 -3.60 -2.37 13.99
CA ASP A 115 -3.34 -3.02 15.27
C ASP A 115 -4.47 -2.80 16.28
N SER A 116 -5.07 -1.60 16.28
CA SER A 116 -6.20 -1.24 17.15
C SER A 116 -7.48 -2.03 16.86
N ILE A 117 -7.59 -2.61 15.66
CA ILE A 117 -8.72 -3.45 15.23
C ILE A 117 -8.30 -4.92 15.06
N GLY A 118 -7.20 -5.34 15.70
CA GLY A 118 -6.78 -6.74 15.73
C GLY A 118 -6.24 -7.27 14.40
N ILE A 119 -5.68 -6.41 13.55
CA ILE A 119 -5.07 -6.77 12.27
C ILE A 119 -3.59 -6.36 12.27
N ARG A 120 -2.72 -7.24 11.78
CA ARG A 120 -1.31 -6.96 11.51
C ARG A 120 -1.14 -6.49 10.08
N LEU A 121 -0.55 -5.31 9.89
CA LEU A 121 -0.11 -4.83 8.58
C LEU A 121 1.27 -5.40 8.23
N ILE A 122 1.28 -6.40 7.37
CA ILE A 122 2.49 -7.15 7.00
C ILE A 122 3.34 -6.36 6.00
N ASP A 123 2.71 -5.94 4.91
CA ASP A 123 3.24 -5.03 3.91
C ASP A 123 2.09 -4.38 3.11
N PHE A 124 2.41 -3.38 2.31
CA PHE A 124 1.46 -2.77 1.37
C PHE A 124 2.17 -2.19 0.15
N LYS A 125 1.41 -1.98 -0.92
CA LYS A 125 1.79 -1.26 -2.14
C LYS A 125 0.90 -0.03 -2.30
N ILE A 126 1.50 1.13 -2.55
CA ILE A 126 0.80 2.37 -2.88
C ILE A 126 1.45 3.02 -4.10
N GLU A 127 0.71 3.93 -4.74
CA GLU A 127 1.20 4.71 -5.87
C GLU A 127 1.06 6.21 -5.57
N PHE A 128 1.95 7.01 -6.11
CA PHE A 128 1.92 8.46 -5.99
C PHE A 128 1.74 9.09 -7.36
N GLY A 129 1.11 10.26 -7.38
CA GLY A 129 0.94 11.03 -8.60
C GLY A 129 1.31 12.49 -8.42
N ARG A 130 1.70 13.11 -9.54
CA ARG A 130 1.95 14.54 -9.67
C ARG A 130 0.64 15.25 -10.00
N THR A 131 0.26 16.23 -9.21
CA THR A 131 -0.80 17.17 -9.57
C THR A 131 -0.33 18.12 -10.68
N ALA A 132 -1.25 18.92 -11.22
CA ALA A 132 -0.93 19.87 -12.30
C ALA A 132 0.15 20.92 -11.93
N ASP A 133 0.33 21.19 -10.63
CA ASP A 133 1.37 22.08 -10.10
C ASP A 133 2.66 21.34 -9.68
N GLY A 134 2.73 20.02 -9.91
CA GLY A 134 3.89 19.18 -9.58
C GLY A 134 3.90 18.64 -8.15
N THR A 135 2.88 18.91 -7.33
CA THR A 135 2.79 18.37 -5.97
C THR A 135 2.61 16.85 -5.99
N ILE A 136 3.39 16.14 -5.17
CA ILE A 136 3.25 14.70 -4.97
C ILE A 136 2.16 14.41 -3.94
N ILE A 137 1.16 13.62 -4.35
CA ILE A 137 0.08 13.13 -3.48
C ILE A 137 -0.11 11.62 -3.63
N LEU A 138 -0.63 10.98 -2.58
CA LEU A 138 -1.02 9.56 -2.59
C LEU A 138 -2.21 9.36 -3.54
N ALA A 139 -2.13 8.33 -4.39
CA ALA A 139 -3.15 7.99 -5.38
C ALA A 139 -3.50 6.49 -5.31
N ASP A 140 -4.11 5.97 -6.38
CA ASP A 140 -4.55 4.58 -6.51
C ASP A 140 -5.48 4.15 -5.36
N GLU A 141 -5.19 3.06 -4.67
CA GLU A 141 -6.04 2.52 -3.62
C GLU A 141 -5.27 1.96 -2.42
N VAL A 142 -5.97 1.92 -1.29
CA VAL A 142 -5.55 1.17 -0.09
C VAL A 142 -6.68 0.23 0.28
N SER A 143 -6.46 -1.07 0.05
CA SER A 143 -7.47 -2.12 0.19
C SER A 143 -6.80 -3.47 0.51
N PRO A 144 -7.54 -4.56 0.78
CA PRO A 144 -6.95 -5.89 0.93
C PRO A 144 -6.33 -6.44 -0.38
N ASP A 145 -6.54 -5.76 -1.52
CA ASP A 145 -5.82 -6.06 -2.77
C ASP A 145 -4.37 -5.58 -2.73
N THR A 146 -4.15 -4.40 -2.14
CA THR A 146 -2.86 -3.72 -2.09
C THR A 146 -2.13 -3.84 -0.75
N CYS A 147 -2.79 -4.36 0.29
CA CYS A 147 -2.21 -4.59 1.62
C CYS A 147 -2.22 -6.08 1.98
N ARG A 148 -1.13 -6.59 2.54
CA ARG A 148 -1.17 -7.88 3.27
C ARG A 148 -1.60 -7.65 4.71
N LEU A 149 -2.75 -8.23 5.05
CA LEU A 149 -3.44 -8.02 6.31
C LEU A 149 -3.63 -9.38 6.96
N TRP A 150 -2.99 -9.61 8.12
CA TRP A 150 -3.16 -10.87 8.84
C TRP A 150 -3.90 -10.63 10.15
N ASP A 151 -4.80 -11.54 10.51
CA ASP A 151 -5.41 -11.54 11.83
C ASP A 151 -4.33 -11.62 12.93
N LYS A 152 -4.45 -10.78 13.96
CA LYS A 152 -3.41 -10.61 14.98
C LYS A 152 -3.24 -11.83 15.89
N GLU A 153 -4.31 -12.58 16.13
CA GLU A 153 -4.29 -13.74 17.04
C GLU A 153 -3.97 -15.04 16.28
N THR A 154 -4.52 -15.20 15.08
CA THR A 154 -4.47 -16.47 14.34
C THR A 154 -3.48 -16.48 13.19
N ASN A 155 -2.98 -15.32 12.76
CA ASN A 155 -2.25 -15.13 11.50
C ASN A 155 -3.03 -15.57 10.24
N GLU A 156 -4.36 -15.65 10.34
CA GLU A 156 -5.20 -15.86 9.16
C GLU A 156 -4.99 -14.71 8.17
N LYS A 157 -4.82 -15.04 6.89
CA LYS A 157 -4.66 -14.06 5.82
C LYS A 157 -6.03 -13.48 5.48
N LEU A 158 -6.15 -12.16 5.54
CA LEU A 158 -7.37 -11.39 5.30
C LEU A 158 -7.29 -10.56 4.00
N ASP A 159 -6.42 -10.96 3.09
CA ASP A 159 -6.03 -10.20 1.90
C ASP A 159 -5.99 -11.06 0.63
N LYS A 160 -5.65 -10.44 -0.50
CA LYS A 160 -5.59 -11.09 -1.82
C LYS A 160 -4.66 -12.31 -1.89
N ASP A 161 -3.75 -12.52 -0.94
CA ASP A 161 -3.00 -13.79 -0.86
C ASP A 161 -3.92 -15.01 -0.71
N ARG A 162 -5.15 -14.87 -0.20
CA ARG A 162 -6.15 -15.94 -0.21
C ARG A 162 -6.50 -16.40 -1.63
N PHE A 163 -6.67 -15.46 -2.55
CA PHE A 163 -6.88 -15.75 -3.97
C PHE A 163 -5.59 -16.28 -4.61
N ARG A 164 -4.45 -15.61 -4.38
CA ARG A 164 -3.15 -16.00 -5.00
C ARG A 164 -2.69 -17.41 -4.63
N ARG A 165 -3.18 -17.98 -3.53
CA ARG A 165 -2.79 -19.29 -2.99
C ARG A 165 -3.95 -20.27 -2.87
N ASP A 166 -5.10 -19.98 -3.52
CA ASP A 166 -6.28 -20.84 -3.53
C ASP A 166 -6.76 -21.27 -2.12
N LEU A 167 -6.74 -20.35 -1.14
CA LEU A 167 -7.12 -20.60 0.25
C LEU A 167 -8.64 -20.52 0.52
N GLY A 168 -9.44 -20.19 -0.50
CA GLY A 168 -10.89 -19.98 -0.39
C GLY A 168 -11.28 -18.74 0.43
N ASN A 169 -12.59 -18.49 0.57
CA ASN A 169 -13.18 -17.45 1.43
C ASN A 169 -12.58 -16.05 1.23
N VAL A 170 -12.37 -15.65 -0.03
CA VAL A 170 -11.77 -14.34 -0.36
C VAL A 170 -12.72 -13.21 0.02
N GLU A 171 -13.99 -13.31 -0.36
CA GLU A 171 -15.01 -12.31 -0.05
C GLU A 171 -15.23 -12.20 1.46
N ASP A 172 -15.40 -13.33 2.17
CA ASP A 172 -15.56 -13.35 3.63
C ASP A 172 -14.39 -12.67 4.36
N ALA A 173 -13.16 -12.85 3.87
CA ALA A 173 -11.98 -12.20 4.44
C ALA A 173 -12.04 -10.68 4.27
N TYR A 174 -12.52 -10.19 3.13
CA TYR A 174 -12.66 -8.76 2.87
C TYR A 174 -13.82 -8.17 3.70
N GLU A 175 -14.92 -8.89 3.82
CA GLU A 175 -16.04 -8.52 4.69
C GLU A 175 -15.63 -8.45 6.16
N GLU A 176 -14.80 -9.39 6.63
CA GLU A 176 -14.28 -9.34 8.00
C GLU A 176 -13.38 -8.13 8.22
N VAL A 177 -12.54 -7.77 7.23
CA VAL A 177 -11.77 -6.52 7.28
C VAL A 177 -12.72 -5.32 7.38
N PHE A 178 -13.74 -5.23 6.53
CA PHE A 178 -14.69 -4.10 6.48
C PHE A 178 -15.48 -3.97 7.79
N LYS A 179 -15.92 -5.10 8.34
CA LYS A 179 -16.58 -5.18 9.64
C LYS A 179 -15.70 -4.64 10.77
N ARG A 180 -14.40 -4.96 10.79
CA ARG A 180 -13.45 -4.44 11.79
C ARG A 180 -13.13 -2.95 11.61
N LEU A 181 -13.10 -2.48 10.36
CA LEU A 181 -13.04 -1.05 10.02
C LEU A 181 -14.28 -0.27 10.45
N GLY A 182 -15.41 -0.96 10.71
CA GLY A 182 -16.69 -0.33 11.03
C GLY A 182 -17.34 0.34 9.81
N ILE A 183 -16.99 -0.10 8.60
CA ILE A 183 -17.55 0.40 7.33
C ILE A 183 -18.47 -0.67 6.73
N LYS A 184 -19.51 -0.22 6.01
CA LYS A 184 -20.46 -1.08 5.30
C LYS A 184 -19.99 -1.36 3.88
#